data_AF-A0A9E1B8F5-F1
#
_entry.id   AF-A0A9E1B8F5-F1
#
_cell.length_a   1.000
_cell.length_b   1.000
_cell.length_c   1.000
_cell.angle_alpha   90.00
_cell.angle_beta   90.00
_cell.angle_gamma   90.00
#
_symmetry.space_group_name_H-M   'P 1'
#
loop_
_entity.id
_entity.type
_entity.pdbx_description
1 polymer ?
#
loop_
_entity_poly.entity_id
_entity_poly.type
_entity_poly.pdbx_seq_one_letter_code
_entity_poly.pdbx_strand_id
1 'polypeptide(L)'
;MNFLLFFITLAPISMMPGINMTYAMSVGMSFGYKHSFFVMAGQLLAIAFVSFSCMLGVGAVLHHFEYAFKALNIIAGLYMLYLGVMLFFGKGELSITNVSNLPSKKQMFINGLIVSVSNP
;
A
#
# COMPACT_ATOMS: atom_id res chain seq x y z
N MET A 1 -12.54 15.41 22.55
CA MET A 1 -11.95 14.30 21.76
C MET A 1 -10.74 13.81 22.54
N ASN A 2 -10.77 12.59 23.09
CA ASN A 2 -9.73 12.12 24.02
C ASN A 2 -8.43 11.81 23.26
N PHE A 3 -7.50 12.76 23.22
CA PHE A 3 -6.17 12.60 22.58
C PHE A 3 -5.41 11.35 23.04
N LEU A 4 -5.68 10.90 24.26
CA LEU A 4 -5.09 9.70 24.85
C LEU A 4 -5.58 8.41 24.17
N LEU A 5 -6.87 8.33 23.81
CA LEU A 5 -7.42 7.23 23.01
C LEU A 5 -6.83 7.26 21.59
N PHE A 6 -6.72 8.45 20.99
CA PHE A 6 -6.13 8.62 19.65
C PHE A 6 -4.70 8.06 19.59
N PHE A 7 -3.84 8.44 20.54
CA PHE A 7 -2.46 7.94 20.62
C PHE A 7 -2.39 6.42 20.84
N ILE A 8 -3.20 5.88 21.75
CA ILE A 8 -3.23 4.44 22.05
C ILE A 8 -3.69 3.64 20.82
N THR A 9 -4.63 4.14 20.04
CA THR A 9 -5.11 3.45 18.83
C THR A 9 -4.15 3.59 17.65
N LEU A 10 -3.55 4.77 17.43
CA LEU A 10 -2.71 5.02 16.26
C LEU A 10 -1.30 4.47 16.38
N ALA A 11 -0.73 4.45 17.59
CA ALA A 11 0.62 3.93 17.79
C ALA A 11 0.81 2.49 17.28
N PRO A 12 -0.03 1.50 17.64
CA PRO A 12 0.10 0.13 17.14
C PRO A 12 -0.19 0.03 15.64
N ILE A 13 -1.17 0.77 15.11
CA ILE A 13 -1.51 0.79 13.68
C ILE A 13 -0.34 1.32 12.84
N SER A 14 0.33 2.38 13.31
CA SER A 14 1.48 2.97 12.63
C SER A 14 2.74 2.11 12.73
N MET A 15 2.84 1.25 13.76
CA MET A 15 3.98 0.35 13.93
C MET A 15 3.85 -0.94 13.12
N MET A 16 2.65 -1.34 12.72
CA MET A 16 2.45 -2.50 11.85
C MET A 16 3.00 -2.20 10.45
N PRO A 17 4.05 -2.90 9.99
CA PRO A 17 4.57 -2.70 8.64
C PRO A 17 3.50 -3.16 7.64
N GLY A 18 2.88 -2.19 6.97
CA GLY A 18 1.93 -2.46 5.88
C GLY A 18 2.63 -3.04 4.65
N ILE A 19 1.87 -3.50 3.66
CA ILE A 19 2.39 -4.13 2.43
C ILE A 19 3.45 -3.25 1.74
N ASN A 20 3.20 -1.94 1.67
CA ASN A 20 4.14 -0.97 1.11
C ASN A 20 5.45 -0.90 1.90
N MET A 21 5.38 -0.89 3.23
CA MET A 21 6.57 -0.84 4.11
C MET A 21 7.34 -2.15 4.06
N THR A 22 6.65 -3.30 4.10
CA THR A 22 7.29 -4.62 4.01
C THR A 22 8.01 -4.79 2.67
N TYR A 23 7.42 -4.32 1.57
CA TYR A 23 8.09 -4.33 0.25
C TYR A 23 9.36 -3.47 0.22
N ALA A 24 9.29 -2.23 0.72
CA ALA A 24 10.46 -1.36 0.80
C ALA A 24 11.54 -1.94 1.73
N MET A 25 11.14 -2.55 2.85
CA MET A 25 12.03 -3.17 3.82
C MET A 25 12.73 -4.40 3.23
N SER A 26 12.02 -5.27 2.49
CA SER A 26 12.62 -6.40 1.78
C SER A 26 13.64 -5.93 0.74
N VAL A 27 13.30 -4.92 -0.08
CA VAL A 27 14.24 -4.36 -1.07
C VAL A 27 15.44 -3.69 -0.38
N GLY A 28 15.23 -2.98 0.73
CA GLY A 28 16.30 -2.37 1.52
C GLY A 28 17.23 -3.39 2.17
N MET A 29 16.70 -4.52 2.66
CA MET A 29 17.50 -5.61 3.21
C MET A 29 18.27 -6.39 2.13
N SER A 30 17.69 -6.61 0.95
CA SER A 30 18.33 -7.36 -0.14
C SER A 30 19.31 -6.54 -0.99
N PHE A 31 19.06 -5.23 -1.20
CA PHE A 31 19.81 -4.40 -2.15
C PHE A 31 20.37 -3.10 -1.54
N GLY A 32 20.19 -2.86 -0.24
CA GLY A 32 20.69 -1.70 0.49
C GLY A 32 19.84 -0.43 0.37
N TYR A 33 20.10 0.54 1.25
CA TYR A 33 19.29 1.77 1.40
C TYR A 33 19.18 2.63 0.13
N LYS A 34 20.22 2.64 -0.72
CA LYS A 34 20.25 3.44 -1.96
C LYS A 34 19.19 3.00 -2.97
N HIS A 35 18.87 1.70 -2.99
CA HIS A 35 17.87 1.13 -3.90
C HIS A 35 16.45 1.27 -3.33
N SER A 36 16.30 1.17 -2.01
CA SER A 36 15.03 1.43 -1.32
C SER A 36 14.50 2.85 -1.57
N PHE A 37 15.38 3.85 -1.74
CA PHE A 37 14.96 5.22 -2.03
C PHE A 37 14.12 5.34 -3.32
N PHE A 38 14.46 4.58 -4.36
CA PHE A 38 13.70 4.58 -5.62
C PHE A 38 12.33 3.91 -5.47
N VAL A 39 12.23 2.88 -4.64
CA VAL A 39 10.95 2.25 -4.29
C VAL A 39 10.07 3.24 -3.54
N MET A 40 10.60 3.87 -2.48
CA MET A 40 9.88 4.84 -1.65
C MET A 40 9.42 6.05 -2.47
N ALA A 41 10.25 6.54 -3.40
CA ALA A 41 9.86 7.63 -4.30
C ALA A 41 8.68 7.25 -5.21
N GLY A 42 8.65 6.01 -5.73
CA GLY A 42 7.53 5.49 -6.51
C GLY A 42 6.25 5.36 -5.69
N GLN A 43 6.36 4.90 -4.44
CA GLN A 43 5.23 4.80 -3.51
C GLN A 43 4.66 6.18 -3.16
N LEU A 44 5.53 7.16 -2.86
CA LEU A 44 5.12 8.52 -2.52
C LEU A 44 4.38 9.21 -3.68
N LEU A 45 4.89 9.04 -4.90
CA LEU A 45 4.29 9.62 -6.10
C LEU A 45 2.94 8.98 -6.44
N ALA A 46 2.82 7.65 -6.28
CA ALA A 46 1.55 6.94 -6.40
C ALA A 46 0.49 7.49 -5.43
N ILE A 47 0.84 7.60 -4.14
CA ILE A 47 -0.09 8.09 -3.11
C ILE A 47 -0.47 9.55 -3.38
N ALA A 48 0.50 10.39 -3.78
CA ALA A 48 0.23 11.77 -4.16
C ALA A 48 -0.73 11.87 -5.35
N PHE A 49 -0.54 11.05 -6.38
CA PHE A 49 -1.40 11.01 -7.55
C PHE A 49 -2.83 10.55 -7.22
N VAL A 50 -2.96 9.49 -6.42
CA VAL A 50 -4.27 8.98 -5.96
C VAL A 50 -4.97 10.03 -5.11
N SER A 51 -4.27 10.67 -4.17
CA SER A 51 -4.81 11.72 -3.33
C SER A 51 -5.29 12.93 -4.14
N PHE A 52 -4.49 13.37 -5.11
CA PHE A 52 -4.85 14.46 -6.01
C PHE A 52 -6.07 14.12 -6.88
N SER A 53 -6.12 12.88 -7.39
CA SER A 53 -7.27 12.36 -8.13
C SER A 53 -8.54 12.34 -7.26
N CYS A 54 -8.39 11.95 -6.00
CA CYS A 54 -9.49 11.94 -5.03
C CYS A 54 -10.01 13.36 -4.76
N MET A 55 -9.11 14.32 -4.57
CA MET A 55 -9.43 15.74 -4.38
C MET A 55 -10.10 16.38 -5.61
N LEU A 56 -9.69 16.01 -6.82
CA LEU A 56 -10.17 16.65 -8.06
C LEU A 56 -11.57 16.25 -8.50
N GLY A 57 -12.19 15.19 -7.95
CA GLY A 57 -13.56 14.89 -8.35
C GLY A 57 -14.04 13.45 -8.20
N VAL A 58 -13.25 12.54 -7.65
CA VAL A 58 -13.77 11.21 -7.32
C VAL A 58 -14.97 11.33 -6.38
N GLY A 59 -14.93 12.26 -5.41
CA GLY A 59 -16.08 12.53 -4.52
C GLY A 59 -17.36 13.00 -5.24
N ALA A 60 -17.25 13.77 -6.33
CA ALA A 60 -18.40 14.25 -7.10
C ALA A 60 -19.01 13.16 -8.00
N VAL A 61 -18.17 12.29 -8.58
CA VAL A 61 -18.61 11.14 -9.39
C VAL A 61 -19.23 10.05 -8.51
N LEU A 62 -18.69 9.85 -7.30
CA LEU A 62 -19.18 8.88 -6.33
C LEU A 62 -20.59 9.18 -5.82
N HIS A 63 -20.96 10.46 -5.71
CA HIS A 63 -22.31 10.87 -5.33
C HIS A 63 -23.36 10.50 -6.40
N HIS A 64 -22.93 10.27 -7.64
CA HIS A 64 -23.82 9.91 -8.75
C HIS A 64 -24.05 8.39 -8.88
N PHE A 65 -23.16 7.57 -8.32
CA PHE A 65 -23.20 6.10 -8.36
C PHE A 65 -23.08 5.48 -6.95
N GLU A 66 -23.98 5.87 -6.05
CA GLU A 66 -23.98 5.40 -4.65
C GLU A 66 -23.96 3.87 -4.50
N TYR A 67 -24.67 3.15 -5.37
CA TYR A 67 -24.72 1.68 -5.35
C TYR A 67 -23.40 1.02 -5.78
N ALA A 68 -22.73 1.55 -6.81
CA ALA A 68 -21.45 1.02 -7.27
C ALA A 68 -20.34 1.29 -6.25
N PHE A 69 -20.38 2.45 -5.57
CA PHE A 69 -19.44 2.77 -4.50
C PHE A 69 -19.59 1.87 -3.28
N LYS A 70 -20.83 1.56 -2.88
CA LYS A 70 -21.09 0.59 -1.80
C LYS A 70 -20.55 -0.79 -2.15
N ALA A 71 -20.80 -1.27 -3.36
CA ALA A 71 -20.27 -2.56 -3.81
C ALA A 71 -18.73 -2.58 -3.79
N LEU A 72 -18.10 -1.50 -4.28
CA LEU A 72 -16.64 -1.37 -4.29
C LEU A 72 -16.04 -1.32 -2.89
N ASN A 73 -16.67 -0.61 -1.93
CA ASN A 73 -16.24 -0.63 -0.53
C ASN A 73 -16.34 -2.02 0.10
N ILE A 74 -17.40 -2.77 -0.20
CA ILE A 74 -17.56 -4.14 0.30
C ILE A 74 -16.47 -5.04 -0.27
N ILE A 75 -16.19 -4.94 -1.57
CA ILE A 75 -15.11 -5.70 -2.22
C ILE A 75 -13.75 -5.31 -1.63
N ALA A 76 -13.48 -4.01 -1.45
CA ALA A 76 -12.25 -3.52 -0.82
C ALA A 76 -12.07 -4.03 0.61
N GLY A 77 -13.16 -4.02 1.41
CA GLY A 77 -13.15 -4.57 2.77
C GLY A 77 -12.92 -6.08 2.82
N LEU A 78 -13.55 -6.84 1.91
CA LEU A 78 -13.30 -8.28 1.77
C LEU A 78 -11.86 -8.57 1.35
N TYR A 79 -11.30 -7.75 0.46
CA TYR A 79 -9.91 -7.88 0.03
C TYR A 79 -8.92 -7.59 1.17
N MET A 80 -9.18 -6.56 2.00
CA MET A 80 -8.41 -6.29 3.21
C MET A 80 -8.50 -7.43 4.23
N LEU A 81 -9.69 -8.03 4.42
CA LEU A 81 -9.85 -9.22 5.25
C LEU A 81 -9.04 -10.40 4.71
N TYR A 82 -9.09 -10.64 3.40
CA TYR A 82 -8.31 -11.69 2.75
C TYR A 82 -6.81 -11.48 2.96
N LEU A 83 -6.30 -10.27 2.74
CA LEU A 83 -4.89 -9.91 2.99
C LEU A 83 -4.51 -10.05 4.46
N GLY A 84 -5.37 -9.60 5.37
CA GLY A 84 -5.15 -9.71 6.82
C GLY A 84 -5.06 -11.17 7.28
N VAL A 85 -5.95 -12.03 6.77
CA VAL A 85 -5.91 -13.48 6.99
C VAL A 85 -4.63 -14.07 6.38
N MET A 86 -4.27 -13.69 5.16
CA MET A 86 -3.04 -14.19 4.51
C MET A 86 -1.77 -13.85 5.30
N LEU A 87 -1.70 -12.64 5.87
CA LEU A 87 -0.63 -12.21 6.78
C LEU A 87 -0.62 -13.01 8.08
N PHE A 88 -1.79 -13.26 8.67
CA PHE A 88 -1.91 -13.98 9.95
C PHE A 88 -1.55 -15.46 9.83
N PHE A 89 -1.87 -16.09 8.71
CA PHE A 89 -1.62 -17.51 8.48
C PHE A 89 -0.21 -17.83 7.95
N GLY A 90 0.70 -16.86 7.89
CA GLY A 90 2.12 -17.09 7.57
C GLY A 90 2.40 -17.60 6.15
N LYS A 91 1.35 -17.88 5.35
CA LYS A 91 1.41 -18.13 3.89
C LYS A 91 1.63 -16.85 3.09
N GLY A 92 2.14 -15.81 3.75
CA GLY A 92 2.72 -14.62 3.15
C GLY A 92 4.07 -14.90 2.48
N GLU A 93 4.22 -16.04 1.79
CA GLU A 93 4.90 -15.99 0.51
C GLU A 93 4.01 -15.16 -0.43
N LEU A 94 3.93 -13.86 -0.16
CA LEU A 94 3.85 -12.87 -1.23
C LEU A 94 4.93 -13.34 -2.17
N SER A 95 4.55 -13.93 -3.30
CA SER A 95 5.47 -14.45 -4.31
C SER A 95 6.53 -13.37 -4.52
N ILE A 96 7.64 -13.52 -3.80
CA ILE A 96 8.83 -12.72 -3.95
C ILE A 96 9.34 -13.30 -5.25
N THR A 97 8.76 -12.82 -6.35
CA THR A 97 9.07 -13.26 -7.70
C THR A 97 10.56 -13.12 -7.80
N ASN A 98 11.22 -14.28 -7.71
CA ASN A 98 12.62 -14.55 -7.96
C ASN A 98 13.38 -13.28 -8.35
N VAL A 99 13.86 -12.53 -7.36
CA VAL A 99 14.83 -11.46 -7.60
C VAL A 99 16.20 -12.11 -7.82
N SER A 100 16.25 -13.01 -8.80
CA SER A 100 17.45 -13.69 -9.26
C SER A 100 18.42 -12.70 -9.92
N ASN A 101 17.93 -11.53 -10.35
CA ASN A 101 18.73 -10.45 -10.91
C ASN A 101 18.41 -9.14 -10.20
N LEU A 102 19.43 -8.29 -9.97
CA LEU A 102 19.26 -6.91 -9.52
C LEU A 102 18.27 -6.20 -10.48
N PRO A 103 17.05 -5.85 -10.03
CA PRO A 103 16.13 -5.12 -10.88
C PRO A 103 16.69 -3.72 -11.15
N SER A 104 16.50 -3.24 -12.38
CA SER A 104 16.93 -1.88 -12.75
C SER A 104 16.25 -0.84 -11.85
N LYS A 105 16.91 0.29 -11.59
CA LYS A 105 16.37 1.41 -10.78
C LYS A 105 14.96 1.82 -11.22
N LYS A 106 14.69 1.73 -12.53
CA LYS A 106 13.38 2.03 -13.14
C LYS A 106 12.31 0.97 -12.81
N GLN A 107 12.67 -0.31 -12.77
CA GLN A 107 11.78 -1.39 -12.35
C GLN A 107 11.44 -1.32 -10.86
N MET A 108 12.41 -0.96 -10.02
CA MET A 108 12.17 -0.74 -8.59
C MET A 108 11.16 0.39 -8.34
N PHE A 109 11.29 1.49 -9.08
CA PHE A 109 10.33 2.60 -9.04
C PHE A 109 8.93 2.18 -9.52
N ILE A 110 8.85 1.50 -10.67
CA ILE A 110 7.56 1.02 -11.22
C ILE A 110 6.89 0.02 -10.28
N ASN A 111 7.64 -0.90 -9.68
CA ASN A 111 7.07 -1.86 -8.72
C ASN A 111 6.57 -1.14 -7.46
N GLY A 112 7.32 -0.18 -6.92
CA GLY A 112 6.83 0.65 -5.81
C GLY A 112 5.53 1.39 -6.15
N LEU A 113 5.44 1.94 -7.37
CA LEU A 113 4.25 2.62 -7.86
C LEU A 113 3.06 1.65 -8.00
N ILE A 114 3.25 0.50 -8.66
CA ILE A 114 2.20 -0.51 -8.87
C ILE A 114 1.71 -1.06 -7.53
N VAL A 115 2.62 -1.40 -6.61
CA VAL A 115 2.26 -1.92 -5.29
C VAL A 115 1.47 -0.87 -4.49
N SER A 116 1.86 0.41 -4.55
CA SER A 116 1.11 1.47 -3.85
C SER A 116 -0.23 1.83 -4.49
N VAL A 117 -0.37 1.74 -5.81
CA VAL A 117 -1.67 1.95 -6.48
C VAL A 117 -2.59 0.74 -6.30
N SER A 118 -2.03 -0.47 -6.25
CA SER A 118 -2.79 -1.71 -6.05
C SER A 118 -3.15 -1.94 -4.58
N ASN A 119 -2.50 -1.20 -3.66
CA ASN A 119 -2.87 -1.21 -2.25
C ASN A 119 -4.17 -0.40 -2.09
N PRO A 120 -5.30 -1.05 -1.76
CA PRO A 120 -6.56 -0.36 -1.53
C PRO A 120 -6.50 0.50 -0.26
#